data_AF-A0A2E8D845-F1
#
_entry.id   AF-A0A2E8D845-F1
#
_cell.length_a   1.000
_cell.length_b   1.000
_cell.length_c   1.000
_cell.angle_alpha   90.00
_cell.angle_beta   90.00
_cell.angle_gamma   90.00
#
_symmetry.space_group_name_H-M   'P 1'
#
loop_
_entity.id
_entity.type
_entity.pdbx_description
1 polymer ?
#
loop_
_entity_poly.entity_id
_entity_poly.type
_entity_poly.pdbx_seq_one_letter_code
_entity_poly.pdbx_strand_id
1 'polypeptide(L)' 'MSEKERNLRVAETLRREHRWSGQTFNDGDYVALLDGSIVAVADNPDDAISALRAAEPDPLRGMVIEVSHPKVDVIR' A
#
# COMPACT_ATOMS: atom_id res chain seq x y z
N MET A 1 -6.59 17.23 5.94
CA MET A 1 -6.26 15.80 5.85
C MET A 1 -4.77 15.69 5.59
N SER A 2 -4.03 15.08 6.50
CA SER A 2 -2.59 14.83 6.39
C SER A 2 -2.27 13.82 5.28
N GLU A 3 -1.00 13.75 4.86
CA GLU A 3 -0.49 12.70 3.95
C GLU A 3 -0.78 11.31 4.50
N LYS A 4 -0.51 11.09 5.78
CA LYS A 4 -0.77 9.84 6.48
C LYS A 4 -2.23 9.41 6.40
N GLU A 5 -3.18 10.32 6.65
CA GLU A 5 -4.62 10.02 6.54
C GLU A 5 -5.02 9.66 5.11
N ARG A 6 -4.45 10.34 4.10
CA ARG A 6 -4.69 10.00 2.69
C ARG A 6 -4.15 8.61 2.35
N ASN A 7 -2.91 8.30 2.71
CA ASN A 7 -2.30 7.00 2.47
C ASN A 7 -3.07 5.87 3.18
N LEU A 8 -3.48 6.09 4.44
CA LEU A 8 -4.28 5.13 5.20
C LEU A 8 -5.61 4.82 4.50
N ARG A 9 -6.32 5.85 4.01
CA ARG A 9 -7.58 5.65 3.29
C ARG A 9 -7.41 4.77 2.04
N VAL A 10 -6.33 4.98 1.29
CA VAL A 10 -6.01 4.14 0.13
C VAL A 10 -5.71 2.71 0.57
N ALA A 11 -4.85 2.54 1.59
CA ALA A 11 -4.49 1.24 2.13
C ALA A 11 -5.70 0.43 2.63
N GLU A 12 -6.63 1.06 3.35
CA GLU A 12 -7.86 0.42 3.82
C GLU A 12 -8.76 -0.01 2.65
N THR A 13 -8.84 0.82 1.61
CA THR A 13 -9.62 0.49 0.42
C THR A 13 -8.97 -0.67 -0.34
N LEU A 14 -7.64 -0.65 -0.50
CA LEU A 14 -6.87 -1.73 -1.12
C LEU A 14 -7.06 -3.05 -0.38
N ARG A 15 -7.01 -3.06 0.95
CA ARG A 15 -7.23 -4.26 1.77
C ARG A 15 -8.64 -4.83 1.67
N ARG A 16 -9.66 -3.98 1.43
CA ARG A 16 -11.05 -4.42 1.37
C ARG A 16 -11.47 -4.84 -0.04
N GLU A 17 -11.02 -4.11 -1.05
CA GLU A 17 -11.53 -4.21 -2.42
C GLU A 17 -10.52 -4.82 -3.38
N HIS A 18 -9.25 -4.93 -2.99
CA HIS A 18 -8.13 -5.38 -3.84
C HIS A 18 -8.09 -4.60 -5.17
N ARG A 19 -8.60 -3.36 -5.14
CA ARG A 19 -8.79 -2.52 -6.30
C ARG A 19 -8.70 -1.06 -5.90
N TRP A 20 -7.99 -0.28 -6.70
CA TRP A 20 -7.90 1.16 -6.53
C TRP A 20 -7.73 1.82 -7.90
N SER A 21 -8.49 2.90 -8.15
CA SER A 21 -8.40 3.67 -9.40
C SER A 21 -8.43 2.86 -10.70
N GLY A 22 -9.17 1.74 -10.74
CA GLY A 22 -9.27 0.86 -11.92
C GLY A 22 -8.18 -0.20 -12.06
N GLN A 23 -7.17 -0.18 -11.18
CA GLN A 23 -6.15 -1.23 -11.07
C GLN A 23 -6.58 -2.28 -10.04
N THR A 24 -6.38 -3.55 -10.37
CA THR A 24 -6.59 -4.70 -9.47
C THR A 24 -5.25 -5.15 -8.90
N PHE A 25 -5.26 -5.60 -7.65
CA PHE A 25 -4.10 -6.05 -6.89
C PHE A 25 -4.32 -7.49 -6.41
N ASN A 26 -3.23 -8.24 -6.25
CA ASN A 26 -3.27 -9.61 -5.77
C ASN A 26 -2.88 -9.66 -4.29
N ASP A 27 -3.28 -10.73 -3.59
CA ASP A 27 -2.70 -11.01 -2.28
C ASP A 27 -1.19 -11.18 -2.38
N GLY A 28 -0.48 -10.58 -1.44
CA GLY A 28 0.98 -10.56 -1.39
C GLY A 28 1.61 -9.40 -2.17
N ASP A 29 0.83 -8.62 -2.94
CA ASP A 29 1.37 -7.42 -3.57
C ASP A 29 1.74 -6.37 -2.52
N TYR A 30 2.94 -5.80 -2.65
CA TYR A 30 3.41 -4.67 -1.86
C TYR A 30 3.18 -3.37 -2.64
N VAL A 31 2.35 -2.49 -2.10
CA VAL A 31 1.95 -1.24 -2.73
C VAL A 31 2.59 -0.07 -2.00
N ALA A 32 3.37 0.73 -2.75
CA ALA A 32 3.94 1.97 -2.28
C ALA A 32 2.99 3.14 -2.53
N LEU A 33 2.73 3.91 -1.48
CA LEU A 33 1.82 5.04 -1.44
C LEU A 33 2.56 6.33 -1.12
N LEU A 34 2.23 7.39 -1.85
CA LEU A 34 2.73 8.74 -1.62
C LEU A 34 1.59 9.73 -1.88
N ASP A 35 1.32 10.62 -0.92
CA ASP A 35 0.27 11.65 -1.04
C ASP A 35 -1.16 11.15 -1.39
N GLY A 36 -1.48 9.89 -1.06
CA GLY A 36 -2.73 9.23 -1.40
C GLY A 36 -2.77 8.66 -2.82
N SER A 37 -1.62 8.54 -3.47
CA SER A 37 -1.47 7.93 -4.79
C SER A 37 -0.57 6.70 -4.72
N ILE A 38 -0.80 5.75 -5.61
CA ILE A 38 0.06 4.58 -5.76
C ILE A 38 1.22 4.96 -6.68
N VAL A 39 2.45 4.80 -6.19
CA VAL A 39 3.67 5.11 -6.94
C VAL A 39 4.41 3.87 -7.43
N ALA A 40 4.21 2.72 -6.75
CA ALA A 40 4.78 1.45 -7.17
C ALA A 40 3.97 0.27 -6.63
N VAL A 41 4.11 -0.87 -7.31
CA VAL A 41 3.60 -2.18 -6.88
C VAL A 41 4.70 -3.20 -7.16
N ALA A 42 5.00 -4.04 -6.18
CA ALA A 42 5.99 -5.11 -6.28
C ALA A 42 5.47 -6.38 -5.62
N ASP A 43 6.09 -7.52 -5.90
CA ASP A 43 5.79 -8.82 -5.28
C ASP A 43 6.58 -9.05 -3.98
N ASN A 44 7.43 -8.09 -3.60
CA ASN A 44 8.25 -8.13 -2.40
C ASN A 44 8.38 -6.72 -1.76
N PRO A 45 8.63 -6.66 -0.44
CA PRO A 45 8.65 -5.38 0.27
C PRO A 45 9.86 -4.50 -0.10
N ASP A 46 11.02 -5.10 -0.37
CA ASP A 46 12.26 -4.37 -0.64
C ASP A 46 12.18 -3.57 -1.94
N ASP A 47 11.59 -4.14 -2.98
CA ASP A 47 11.39 -3.45 -4.26
C ASP A 47 10.36 -2.32 -4.14
N ALA A 48 9.26 -2.54 -3.41
CA ALA A 48 8.28 -1.49 -3.15
C ALA A 48 8.88 -0.32 -2.35
N ILE A 49 9.69 -0.62 -1.32
CA ILE A 49 10.41 0.40 -0.53
C ILE A 49 11.44 1.13 -1.41
N SER A 50 12.19 0.40 -2.23
CA SER A 50 13.20 0.98 -3.12
C SER A 50 12.57 1.91 -4.15
N ALA A 51 11.45 1.51 -4.74
CA ALA A 51 10.69 2.34 -5.67
C ALA A 51 10.10 3.59 -4.98
N LEU A 52 9.58 3.45 -3.76
CA LEU A 52 9.12 4.60 -2.96
C LEU A 52 10.27 5.59 -2.71
N ARG A 53 11.44 5.10 -2.29
CA ARG A 53 12.62 5.94 -2.02
C ARG A 53 13.18 6.61 -3.28
N ALA A 54 13.05 5.95 -4.43
CA ALA A 54 13.43 6.54 -5.71
C ALA A 54 12.49 7.69 -6.12
N ALA A 55 11.19 7.57 -5.81
CA ALA A 55 10.20 8.61 -6.07
C ALA A 55 10.24 9.74 -5.02
N GLU A 56 10.47 9.41 -3.76
CA GLU A 56 10.53 10.33 -2.62
C GLU A 56 11.67 9.93 -1.67
N PRO A 57 12.80 10.66 -1.66
CA PRO A 57 13.95 10.32 -0.81
C PRO A 57 13.75 10.66 0.67
N ASP A 58 12.75 11.47 1.05
CA ASP A 58 12.46 11.76 2.46
C ASP A 58 11.88 10.52 3.18
N PRO A 59 12.61 9.92 4.15
CA PRO A 59 12.15 8.71 4.85
C PRO A 59 10.95 8.96 5.78
N LEU A 60 10.57 10.21 6.03
CA LEU A 60 9.39 10.55 6.83
C LEU A 60 8.09 10.57 5.99
N ARG A 61 8.20 10.36 4.68
CA ARG A 61 7.08 10.42 3.73
C ARG A 61 6.80 9.07 3.10
N GLY A 62 5.55 8.94 2.66
CA GLY A 62 5.05 7.73 2.01
C GLY A 62 4.72 6.60 2.98
N MET A 63 4.26 5.49 2.40
CA MET A 63 3.80 4.31 3.12
C MET A 63 3.89 3.10 2.19
N VAL A 64 4.32 1.94 2.70
CA VAL A 64 4.22 0.66 1.97
C VAL A 64 3.26 -0.24 2.71
N ILE A 65 2.36 -0.90 1.98
CA ILE A 65 1.43 -1.89 2.54
C ILE A 65 1.47 -3.18 1.74
N GLU A 66 1.30 -4.30 2.43
CA GLU A 66 0.95 -5.57 1.81
C GLU A 66 -0.57 -5.62 1.59
N VAL A 67 -0.97 -5.98 0.38
CA VAL A 67 -2.34 -6.34 0.03
C VAL A 67 -2.55 -7.76 0.54
N SER A 68 -3.37 -7.89 1.57
CA SER A 68 -3.70 -9.17 2.17
C SER A 68 -5.14 -9.13 2.65
N HIS A 69 -5.86 -10.23 2.47
CA HIS A 69 -7.16 -10.38 3.09
C HIS A 69 -7.08 -10.19 4.62
N PRO A 70 -8.12 -9.63 5.27
CA PRO A 70 -8.20 -9.62 6.71
C PRO A 70 -8.14 -11.07 7.23
N LYS A 71 -7.07 -11.41 7.94
CA LYS A 71 -6.95 -12.71 8.63
C LYS A 71 -7.99 -12.77 9.74
N VAL A 72 -9.13 -13.41 9.46
CA VAL A 72 -10.11 -13.76 10.48
C VAL A 72 -9.68 -15.09 11.08
N ASP A 73 -8.97 -15.04 12.20
CA ASP A 73 -8.68 -16.22 13.00
C ASP A 73 -9.90 -16.51 13.89
N VAL A 74 -10.59 -17.62 13.66
CA VAL A 74 -11.69 -18.06 14.51
C VAL A 74 -11.09 -18.91 15.62
N ILE A 75 -10.89 -18.30 16.80
CA ILE A 75 -10.56 -19.04 18.01
C ILE A 75 -11.81 -19.87 18.38
N ARG A 76 -11.73 -21.19 18.24
CA ARG A 76 -12.74 -22.16 18.69
C ARG A 76 -12.22 -22.98 19.86
#